data_AF-A0A7R9Q7K4-F1
#
_entry.id   AF-A0A7R9Q7K4-F1
#
_cell.length_a   1.000
_cell.length_b   1.000
_cell.length_c   1.000
_cell.angle_alpha   90.00
_cell.angle_beta   90.00
_cell.angle_gamma   90.00
#
_symmetry.space_group_name_H-M   'P 1'
#
loop_
_entity.id
_entity.type
_entity.pdbx_description
1 polymer ?
#
loop_
_entity_poly.entity_id
_entity_poly.type
_entity_poly.pdbx_seq_one_letter_code
_entity_poly.pdbx_strand_id
1 'polypeptide(L)'
;YYKLPNFIGILCVFGICFCALLYIKGLLLPSKGLYNRTKNPIFDYYWGIELYPHITPIISLKVWIICRFGLILWQYIVLLCWKANYETLPDGSINYSLTATTLLQTIYLMKFYYWEDGYMNTIDTSVDRFGYYVCWGCIAFVPGFYPITSVYLVDNTPYNEFGIKSLIAVLTVGLLVICLNYWADQQKLHFRATNGKCVIWGKPAKLIRAEYIDDFGKRKRSILLTSGFWGITRHMNYTFELLSTFLWCLPALYASPVPYLYLIFLTVLLIHRSVRDDNKCALKYGQYWQQYKHQVKYQMIPYVY
;
A
#
# COMPACT_ATOMS: atom_id res chain seq x y z
N TYR A 1 2.48 -25.21 -4.40
CA TYR A 1 2.49 -24.70 -3.02
C TYR A 1 3.66 -25.23 -2.21
N TYR A 2 3.92 -26.54 -2.15
CA TYR A 2 5.01 -27.13 -1.34
C TYR A 2 6.43 -26.54 -1.51
N LYS A 3 6.75 -25.97 -2.67
CA LYS A 3 8.06 -25.30 -2.91
C LYS A 3 8.07 -23.81 -2.56
N LEU A 4 6.97 -23.25 -2.04
CA LEU A 4 6.84 -21.82 -1.75
C LEU A 4 7.90 -21.32 -0.74
N PRO A 5 8.20 -22.01 0.38
CA PRO A 5 9.26 -21.55 1.29
C PRO A 5 10.63 -21.44 0.60
N ASN A 6 11.01 -22.45 -0.19
CA ASN A 6 12.25 -22.43 -0.96
C ASN A 6 12.27 -21.30 -1.99
N PHE A 7 11.14 -21.06 -2.65
CA PHE A 7 10.99 -19.96 -3.61
C PHE A 7 11.15 -18.59 -2.95
N ILE A 8 10.52 -18.36 -1.78
CA ILE A 8 10.71 -17.12 -1.01
C ILE A 8 12.17 -16.97 -0.55
N GLY A 9 12.82 -18.06 -0.13
CA GLY A 9 14.26 -18.06 0.19
C GLY A 9 15.13 -17.61 -0.99
N ILE A 10 14.85 -18.12 -2.20
CA ILE A 10 15.52 -17.69 -3.43
C ILE A 10 15.30 -16.20 -3.70
N LEU A 11 14.06 -15.70 -3.55
CA LEU A 11 13.76 -14.27 -3.75
C LEU A 11 14.50 -13.38 -2.76
N CYS A 12 14.67 -13.82 -1.51
CA CYS A 12 15.42 -13.06 -0.52
C CYS A 12 16.89 -12.88 -0.94
N VAL A 13 17.55 -13.97 -1.34
CA VAL A 13 18.96 -13.93 -1.79
C VAL A 13 19.07 -13.15 -3.10
N PHE A 14 18.20 -13.44 -4.07
CA PHE A 14 18.16 -12.74 -5.35
C PHE A 14 17.96 -11.24 -5.16
N GLY A 15 17.03 -10.82 -4.30
CA GLY A 15 16.78 -9.41 -4.01
C GLY A 15 18.02 -8.71 -3.45
N ILE A 16 18.75 -9.34 -2.53
CA ILE A 16 19.99 -8.77 -1.95
C ILE A 16 21.05 -8.57 -3.05
N CYS A 17 21.29 -9.60 -3.88
CA CYS A 17 22.23 -9.55 -4.99
C CYS A 17 21.81 -8.51 -6.04
N PHE A 18 20.53 -8.46 -6.38
CA PHE A 18 19.99 -7.51 -7.35
C PHE A 18 20.14 -6.06 -6.87
N CYS A 19 19.92 -5.80 -5.57
CA CYS A 19 20.17 -4.48 -5.00
C CYS A 19 21.67 -4.09 -5.04
N ALA A 20 22.59 -5.06 -4.92
CA ALA A 20 24.02 -4.79 -5.07
C ALA A 20 24.36 -4.42 -6.52
N LEU A 21 23.75 -5.10 -7.50
CA LEU A 21 23.87 -4.73 -8.91
C LEU A 21 23.27 -3.35 -9.20
N LEU A 22 22.11 -3.01 -8.61
CA LEU A 22 21.54 -1.67 -8.71
C LEU A 22 22.48 -0.60 -8.16
N TYR A 23 23.11 -0.85 -7.02
CA TYR A 23 24.09 0.06 -6.42
C TYR A 23 25.31 0.25 -7.33
N ILE A 24 25.91 -0.84 -7.83
CA ILE A 24 27.05 -0.78 -8.76
C ILE A 24 26.67 -0.06 -10.05
N LYS A 25 25.50 -0.36 -10.61
CA LYS A 25 24.96 0.30 -11.80
C LYS A 25 24.77 1.81 -11.57
N GLY A 26 24.23 2.21 -10.43
CA GLY A 26 24.11 3.62 -10.04
C GLY A 26 25.47 4.33 -9.84
N LEU A 27 26.53 3.59 -9.49
CA LEU A 27 27.89 4.11 -9.40
C LEU A 27 28.54 4.32 -10.77
N LEU A 28 28.43 3.33 -11.66
CA LEU A 28 29.16 3.29 -12.92
C LEU A 28 28.41 3.97 -14.08
N LEU A 29 27.09 3.71 -14.18
CA LEU A 29 26.25 4.10 -15.32
C LEU A 29 24.86 4.56 -14.83
N PRO A 30 24.78 5.68 -14.09
CA PRO A 30 23.50 6.21 -13.63
C PRO A 30 22.61 6.57 -14.83
N SER A 31 21.32 6.20 -14.75
CA SER A 31 20.33 6.60 -15.73
C SER A 31 20.08 8.11 -15.67
N LYS A 32 19.55 8.66 -16.76
CA LYS A 32 19.09 10.06 -16.79
C LYS A 32 17.99 10.27 -15.75
N GLY A 33 18.07 11.36 -14.99
CA GLY A 33 17.08 11.72 -13.97
C GLY A 33 17.72 12.14 -12.66
N LEU A 34 16.94 12.10 -11.58
CA LEU A 34 17.39 12.43 -10.24
C LEU A 34 18.22 11.28 -9.65
N TYR A 35 19.47 11.56 -9.32
CA TYR A 35 20.34 10.68 -8.55
C TYR A 35 21.15 11.49 -7.55
N ASN A 36 21.50 10.87 -6.42
CA ASN A 36 22.31 11.50 -5.38
C ASN A 36 23.18 10.45 -4.67
N ARG A 37 24.30 10.86 -4.10
CA ARG A 37 25.24 10.01 -3.35
C ARG A 37 25.61 10.70 -2.05
N THR A 38 25.54 9.97 -0.95
CA THR A 38 25.88 10.47 0.39
C THR A 38 27.34 10.21 0.76
N LYS A 39 28.10 9.50 -0.10
CA LYS A 39 29.46 8.99 0.15
C LYS A 39 29.53 7.92 1.26
N ASN A 40 28.40 7.57 1.87
CA ASN A 40 28.29 6.42 2.75
C ASN A 40 27.75 5.23 1.94
N PRO A 41 28.57 4.20 1.64
CA PRO A 41 28.18 3.09 0.77
C PRO A 41 27.02 2.27 1.35
N ILE A 42 26.94 2.13 2.68
CA ILE A 42 25.86 1.40 3.34
C ILE A 42 24.54 2.14 3.15
N PHE A 43 24.55 3.45 3.36
CA PHE A 43 23.37 4.29 3.20
C PHE A 43 22.92 4.36 1.73
N ASP A 44 23.85 4.53 0.80
CA ASP A 44 23.55 4.61 -0.64
C ASP A 44 23.08 3.25 -1.21
N TYR A 45 23.52 2.12 -0.65
CA TYR A 45 22.96 0.79 -0.94
C TYR A 45 21.54 0.65 -0.39
N TYR A 46 21.34 1.01 0.89
CA TYR A 46 20.05 0.88 1.57
C TYR A 46 18.97 1.74 0.91
N TRP A 47 19.26 3.03 0.75
CA TRP A 47 18.31 4.02 0.25
C TRP A 47 18.25 4.07 -1.28
N GLY A 48 19.36 3.75 -1.95
CA GLY A 48 19.48 3.81 -3.41
C GLY A 48 20.08 5.13 -3.90
N ILE A 49 20.78 5.06 -5.03
CA ILE A 49 21.42 6.20 -5.69
C ILE A 49 20.44 6.93 -6.62
N GLU A 50 19.71 6.17 -7.44
CA GLU A 50 18.82 6.68 -8.48
C GLU A 50 17.37 6.68 -8.02
N LEU A 51 16.62 7.72 -8.39
CA LEU A 51 15.17 7.73 -8.18
C LEU A 51 14.45 6.73 -9.10
N TYR A 52 14.87 6.68 -10.36
CA TYR A 52 14.32 5.77 -11.38
C TYR A 52 15.44 5.15 -12.21
N PRO A 53 16.01 4.00 -11.78
CA PRO A 53 16.95 3.29 -12.62
C PRO A 53 16.23 2.65 -13.81
N HIS A 54 16.82 2.76 -14.99
CA HIS A 54 16.27 2.24 -16.24
C HIS A 54 17.15 1.13 -16.81
N ILE A 55 16.54 0.07 -17.35
CA ILE A 55 17.24 -0.90 -18.22
C ILE A 55 17.25 -0.37 -19.66
N THR A 56 16.09 0.09 -20.12
CA THR A 56 15.89 0.72 -21.43
C THR A 56 15.29 2.11 -21.23
N PRO A 57 15.30 2.99 -22.24
CA PRO A 57 14.70 4.33 -22.11
C PRO A 57 13.22 4.36 -21.71
N ILE A 58 12.51 3.23 -21.85
CA ILE A 58 11.06 3.11 -21.61
C ILE A 58 10.78 2.39 -20.28
N ILE A 59 11.63 1.45 -19.87
CA ILE A 59 11.36 0.58 -18.72
C ILE A 59 12.07 1.10 -17.47
N SER A 60 11.29 1.72 -16.58
CA SER A 60 11.71 2.04 -15.21
C SER A 60 11.69 0.77 -14.36
N LEU A 61 12.85 0.36 -13.85
CA LEU A 61 12.99 -0.80 -12.97
C LEU A 61 12.13 -0.67 -11.72
N LYS A 62 12.04 0.55 -11.20
CA LYS A 62 11.26 0.85 -9.99
C LYS A 62 9.79 0.50 -10.18
N VAL A 63 9.16 1.08 -11.20
CA VAL A 63 7.74 0.84 -11.48
C VAL A 63 7.50 -0.62 -11.85
N TRP A 64 8.40 -1.22 -12.65
CA TRP A 64 8.27 -2.61 -13.06
C TRP A 64 8.36 -3.58 -11.87
N ILE A 65 9.35 -3.44 -11.00
CA ILE A 65 9.53 -4.32 -9.84
C ILE A 65 8.39 -4.14 -8.83
N ILE A 66 8.00 -2.89 -8.54
CA ILE A 66 6.92 -2.62 -7.60
C ILE A 66 5.59 -3.15 -8.15
N CYS A 67 5.17 -2.65 -9.32
CA CYS A 67 3.81 -2.84 -9.80
C CYS A 67 3.60 -4.13 -10.58
N ARG A 68 4.62 -4.63 -11.29
CA ARG A 68 4.49 -5.84 -12.13
C ARG A 68 5.07 -7.06 -11.44
N PHE A 69 6.26 -6.99 -10.87
CA PHE A 69 6.83 -8.16 -10.20
C PHE A 69 6.18 -8.41 -8.84
N GLY A 70 6.28 -7.47 -7.90
CA GLY A 70 5.86 -7.67 -6.51
C GLY A 70 4.35 -7.92 -6.37
N LEU A 71 3.53 -7.03 -6.92
CA LEU A 71 2.07 -7.11 -6.76
C LEU A 71 1.41 -8.26 -7.55
N ILE A 72 1.89 -8.57 -8.77
CA ILE A 72 1.38 -9.75 -9.51
C ILE A 72 1.80 -11.04 -8.80
N LEU A 73 3.03 -11.09 -8.29
CA LEU A 73 3.49 -12.28 -7.56
C LEU A 73 2.71 -12.48 -6.25
N TRP A 74 2.33 -11.39 -5.57
CA TRP A 74 1.39 -11.46 -4.45
C TRP A 74 0.07 -12.10 -4.90
N GLN A 75 -0.56 -11.62 -5.98
CA GLN A 75 -1.79 -12.23 -6.52
C GLN A 75 -1.60 -13.72 -6.84
N TYR A 76 -0.49 -14.07 -7.49
CA TYR A 76 -0.22 -15.44 -7.89
C TYR A 76 -0.11 -16.38 -6.68
N ILE A 77 0.56 -15.93 -5.60
CA ILE A 77 0.67 -16.71 -4.36
C ILE A 77 -0.70 -16.89 -3.71
N VAL A 78 -1.55 -15.86 -3.71
CA VAL A 78 -2.92 -15.95 -3.17
C VAL A 78 -3.75 -16.99 -3.92
N LEU A 79 -3.71 -16.99 -5.26
CA LEU A 79 -4.40 -18.00 -6.08
C LEU A 79 -3.79 -19.41 -5.91
N LEU A 80 -2.46 -19.49 -5.77
CA LEU A 80 -1.76 -20.74 -5.52
C LEU A 80 -2.19 -21.37 -4.18
N CYS A 81 -2.36 -20.56 -3.14
CA CYS A 81 -2.83 -21.02 -1.83
C CYS A 81 -4.27 -21.54 -1.92
N TRP A 82 -5.16 -20.79 -2.58
CA TRP A 82 -6.55 -21.23 -2.79
C TRP A 82 -6.62 -22.57 -3.52
N LYS A 83 -5.90 -22.71 -4.64
CA LYS A 83 -5.83 -23.96 -5.40
C LYS A 83 -5.26 -25.10 -4.55
N ALA A 84 -4.18 -24.86 -3.81
CA ALA A 84 -3.55 -25.89 -3.00
C ALA A 84 -4.49 -26.44 -1.93
N ASN A 85 -5.22 -25.56 -1.25
CA ASN A 85 -6.22 -25.98 -0.27
C ASN A 85 -7.38 -26.74 -0.93
N TYR A 86 -7.88 -26.27 -2.07
CA TYR A 86 -8.93 -26.97 -2.82
C TYR A 86 -8.51 -28.41 -3.19
N GLU A 87 -7.25 -28.62 -3.58
CA GLU A 87 -6.71 -29.95 -3.90
C GLU A 87 -6.58 -30.87 -2.66
N THR A 88 -6.60 -30.34 -1.44
CA THR A 88 -6.58 -31.15 -0.21
C THR A 88 -7.96 -31.66 0.20
N LEU A 89 -9.04 -31.15 -0.41
CA LEU A 89 -10.42 -31.48 -0.05
C LEU A 89 -10.94 -32.64 -0.92
N PRO A 90 -11.13 -33.85 -0.35
CA PRO A 90 -11.45 -35.05 -1.13
C PRO A 90 -12.88 -35.04 -1.71
N ASP A 91 -13.77 -34.20 -1.18
CA ASP A 91 -15.15 -34.04 -1.64
C ASP A 91 -15.31 -32.96 -2.73
N GLY A 92 -14.23 -32.27 -3.10
CA GLY A 92 -14.27 -31.14 -4.02
C GLY A 92 -15.06 -29.94 -3.48
N SER A 93 -15.26 -29.86 -2.17
CA SER A 93 -15.93 -28.74 -1.54
C SER A 93 -15.08 -27.48 -1.58
N ILE A 94 -15.74 -26.32 -1.50
CA ILE A 94 -15.06 -25.03 -1.44
C ILE A 94 -14.88 -24.65 0.03
N ASN A 95 -13.64 -24.34 0.38
CA ASN A 95 -13.32 -23.73 1.66
C ASN A 95 -13.75 -22.26 1.69
N TYR A 96 -14.82 -21.97 2.44
CA TYR A 96 -15.38 -20.62 2.54
C TYR A 96 -14.43 -19.60 3.19
N SER A 97 -13.61 -20.01 4.16
CA SER A 97 -12.69 -19.11 4.85
C SER A 97 -11.59 -18.61 3.91
N LEU A 98 -10.85 -19.54 3.31
CA LEU A 98 -9.80 -19.18 2.36
C LEU A 98 -10.36 -18.49 1.12
N THR A 99 -11.54 -18.90 0.65
CA THR A 99 -12.21 -18.23 -0.48
C THR A 99 -12.53 -16.77 -0.17
N ALA A 100 -13.00 -16.45 1.05
CA ALA A 100 -13.26 -15.07 1.45
C ALA A 100 -11.96 -14.23 1.38
N THR A 101 -10.87 -14.73 1.98
CA THR A 101 -9.56 -14.07 1.96
C THR A 101 -9.06 -13.87 0.53
N THR A 102 -9.07 -14.93 -0.29
CA THR A 102 -8.61 -14.91 -1.68
C THR A 102 -9.39 -13.89 -2.52
N LEU A 103 -10.71 -13.87 -2.42
CA LEU A 103 -11.55 -12.93 -3.18
C LEU A 103 -11.29 -11.48 -2.77
N LEU A 104 -11.22 -11.18 -1.48
CA LEU A 104 -10.94 -9.81 -1.01
C LEU A 104 -9.55 -9.32 -1.42
N GLN A 105 -8.52 -10.16 -1.28
CA GLN A 105 -7.16 -9.81 -1.73
C GLN A 105 -7.09 -9.62 -3.25
N THR A 106 -7.79 -10.47 -4.01
CA THR A 106 -7.86 -10.36 -5.48
C THR A 106 -8.52 -9.06 -5.91
N ILE A 107 -9.64 -8.69 -5.28
CA ILE A 107 -10.37 -7.46 -5.61
C ILE A 107 -9.58 -6.22 -5.16
N TYR A 108 -8.89 -6.30 -4.03
CA TYR A 108 -7.97 -5.26 -3.57
C TYR A 108 -6.82 -5.03 -4.57
N LEU A 109 -6.21 -6.10 -5.09
CA LEU A 109 -5.15 -6.02 -6.11
C LEU A 109 -5.68 -5.54 -7.46
N MET A 110 -6.88 -5.97 -7.85
CA MET A 110 -7.55 -5.46 -9.05
C MET A 110 -7.81 -3.95 -8.94
N LYS A 111 -8.28 -3.47 -7.79
CA LYS A 111 -8.47 -2.03 -7.51
C LYS A 111 -7.17 -1.25 -7.70
N PHE A 112 -6.03 -1.79 -7.26
CA PHE A 112 -4.73 -1.17 -7.49
C PHE A 112 -4.45 -0.94 -8.98
N TYR A 113 -4.64 -1.96 -9.82
CA TYR A 113 -4.38 -1.82 -11.27
C TYR A 113 -5.38 -0.90 -11.96
N TYR A 114 -6.62 -0.86 -11.49
CA TYR A 114 -7.59 0.13 -11.97
C TYR A 114 -7.19 1.57 -11.61
N TRP A 115 -6.47 1.76 -10.50
CA TRP A 115 -6.04 3.06 -9.98
C TRP A 115 -4.53 3.31 -10.14
N GLU A 116 -3.85 2.61 -11.06
CA GLU A 116 -2.39 2.61 -11.13
C GLU A 116 -1.78 4.01 -11.30
N ASP A 117 -2.43 4.90 -12.05
CA ASP A 117 -1.98 6.28 -12.25
C ASP A 117 -1.89 7.07 -10.93
N GLY A 118 -2.79 6.80 -10.00
CA GLY A 118 -2.77 7.41 -8.68
C GLY A 118 -1.57 6.98 -7.85
N TYR A 119 -1.13 5.73 -8.00
CA TYR A 119 0.04 5.19 -7.33
C TYR A 119 1.34 5.90 -7.72
N MET A 120 1.42 6.44 -8.95
CA MET A 120 2.60 7.17 -9.42
C MET A 120 2.87 8.46 -8.61
N ASN A 121 1.86 8.98 -7.92
CA ASN A 121 1.96 10.18 -7.08
C ASN A 121 2.32 9.87 -5.62
N THR A 122 2.54 8.61 -5.26
CA THR A 122 2.90 8.21 -3.89
C THR A 122 4.35 8.57 -3.56
N ILE A 123 4.68 8.63 -2.26
CA ILE A 123 6.05 8.90 -1.77
C ILE A 123 7.03 7.86 -2.31
N ASP A 124 6.60 6.59 -2.32
CA ASP A 124 7.43 5.45 -2.70
C ASP A 124 7.86 5.59 -4.15
N THR A 125 7.01 6.11 -5.04
CA THR A 125 7.33 6.36 -6.45
C THR A 125 8.03 7.71 -6.67
N SER A 126 7.48 8.80 -6.13
CA SER A 126 7.90 10.16 -6.49
C SER A 126 9.12 10.69 -5.72
N VAL A 127 9.44 10.14 -4.54
CA VAL A 127 10.47 10.69 -3.63
C VAL A 127 11.54 9.66 -3.27
N ASP A 128 11.14 8.45 -2.86
CA ASP A 128 12.08 7.48 -2.32
C ASP A 128 12.96 6.88 -3.42
N ARG A 129 14.27 6.83 -3.22
CA ARG A 129 15.19 6.28 -4.23
C ARG A 129 15.09 4.76 -4.29
N PHE A 130 15.47 4.17 -5.42
CA PHE A 130 15.30 2.74 -5.66
C PHE A 130 16.54 1.94 -5.24
N GLY A 131 16.71 1.77 -3.93
CA GLY A 131 17.74 0.93 -3.31
C GLY A 131 17.16 -0.32 -2.64
N TYR A 132 17.94 -0.93 -1.76
CA TYR A 132 17.55 -2.15 -1.02
C TYR A 132 16.19 -2.00 -0.33
N TYR A 133 15.94 -0.90 0.38
CA TYR A 133 14.71 -0.69 1.14
C TYR A 133 13.44 -0.90 0.30
N VAL A 134 13.38 -0.30 -0.90
CA VAL A 134 12.22 -0.41 -1.79
C VAL A 134 12.30 -1.67 -2.66
N CYS A 135 13.46 -1.94 -3.25
CA CYS A 135 13.63 -3.01 -4.23
C CYS A 135 13.51 -4.39 -3.59
N TRP A 136 14.24 -4.66 -2.51
CA TRP A 136 14.14 -5.93 -1.79
C TRP A 136 12.75 -6.11 -1.18
N GLY A 137 12.16 -5.01 -0.67
CA GLY A 137 10.79 -4.99 -0.18
C GLY A 137 9.80 -5.54 -1.21
N CYS A 138 9.87 -5.08 -2.46
CA CYS A 138 8.96 -5.56 -3.50
C CYS A 138 9.31 -6.93 -4.09
N ILE A 139 10.60 -7.31 -4.11
CA ILE A 139 11.03 -8.62 -4.64
C ILE A 139 10.71 -9.75 -3.66
N ALA A 140 10.95 -9.56 -2.37
CA ALA A 140 10.92 -10.64 -1.38
C ALA A 140 9.84 -10.42 -0.32
N PHE A 141 9.77 -9.22 0.27
CA PHE A 141 8.88 -8.97 1.41
C PHE A 141 7.40 -8.96 1.01
N VAL A 142 7.03 -8.27 -0.08
CA VAL A 142 5.66 -8.26 -0.60
C VAL A 142 5.15 -9.68 -0.88
N PRO A 143 5.78 -10.49 -1.75
CA PRO A 143 5.29 -11.84 -2.03
C PRO A 143 5.47 -12.82 -0.86
N GLY A 144 6.44 -12.60 0.03
CA GLY A 144 6.69 -13.49 1.17
C GLY A 144 5.81 -13.23 2.40
N PHE A 145 5.41 -11.98 2.63
CA PHE A 145 4.76 -11.57 3.88
C PHE A 145 3.32 -11.07 3.68
N TYR A 146 2.98 -10.41 2.58
CA TYR A 146 1.62 -9.90 2.36
C TYR A 146 0.57 -11.01 2.21
N PRO A 147 0.85 -12.16 1.56
CA PRO A 147 -0.10 -13.27 1.50
C PRO A 147 -0.07 -14.18 2.73
N ILE A 148 0.56 -13.80 3.86
CA ILE A 148 0.76 -14.69 5.02
C ILE A 148 -0.54 -15.31 5.54
N THR A 149 -1.66 -14.57 5.50
CA THR A 149 -2.99 -15.08 5.83
C THR A 149 -3.39 -16.24 4.92
N SER A 150 -3.26 -16.06 3.61
CA SER A 150 -3.59 -17.08 2.60
C SER A 150 -2.67 -18.30 2.72
N VAL A 151 -1.38 -18.07 2.99
CA VAL A 151 -0.41 -19.15 3.22
C VAL A 151 -0.77 -19.96 4.46
N TYR A 152 -1.09 -19.30 5.58
CA TYR A 152 -1.47 -19.97 6.83
C TYR A 152 -2.74 -20.80 6.67
N LEU A 153 -3.75 -20.24 6.00
CA LEU A 153 -5.05 -20.87 5.83
C LEU A 153 -4.98 -22.16 5.01
N VAL A 154 -3.97 -22.39 4.17
CA VAL A 154 -3.87 -23.65 3.39
C VAL A 154 -3.92 -24.87 4.31
N ASP A 155 -3.15 -24.87 5.40
CA ASP A 155 -3.05 -26.00 6.33
C ASP A 155 -3.86 -25.81 7.63
N ASN A 156 -4.28 -24.57 7.93
CA ASN A 156 -4.91 -24.20 9.21
C ASN A 156 -6.29 -23.56 9.02
N THR A 157 -7.06 -24.02 8.02
CA THR A 157 -8.40 -23.48 7.81
C THR A 157 -9.37 -23.92 8.93
N PRO A 158 -10.19 -22.99 9.46
CA PRO A 158 -11.29 -23.33 10.35
C PRO A 158 -12.54 -23.81 9.58
N TYR A 159 -12.49 -25.05 9.06
CA TYR A 159 -13.53 -25.60 8.16
C TYR A 159 -14.95 -25.57 8.73
N ASN A 160 -15.10 -25.87 10.03
CA ASN A 160 -16.42 -26.02 10.66
C ASN A 160 -16.95 -24.70 11.26
N GLU A 161 -16.08 -23.71 11.49
CA GLU A 161 -16.43 -22.47 12.17
C GLU A 161 -16.78 -21.33 11.19
N PHE A 162 -16.34 -21.43 9.93
CA PHE A 162 -16.56 -20.40 8.92
C PHE A 162 -17.42 -20.92 7.74
N GLY A 163 -18.73 -20.77 7.87
CA GLY A 163 -19.70 -21.19 6.84
C GLY A 163 -19.97 -20.14 5.75
N ILE A 164 -20.82 -20.52 4.79
CA ILE A 164 -21.22 -19.67 3.65
C ILE A 164 -21.84 -18.32 4.08
N LYS A 165 -22.57 -18.27 5.20
CA LYS A 165 -23.15 -17.03 5.73
C LYS A 165 -22.04 -16.06 6.15
N SER A 166 -20.99 -16.56 6.82
CA SER A 166 -19.83 -15.78 7.22
C SER A 166 -19.05 -15.28 5.99
N LEU A 167 -18.90 -16.12 4.96
CA LEU A 167 -18.33 -15.73 3.66
C LEU A 167 -19.08 -14.53 3.07
N ILE A 168 -20.40 -14.63 2.93
CA ILE A 168 -21.23 -13.56 2.33
C ILE A 168 -21.11 -12.27 3.13
N ALA A 169 -21.17 -12.36 4.47
CA ALA A 169 -21.04 -11.20 5.35
C ALA A 169 -19.67 -10.53 5.22
N VAL A 170 -18.58 -11.30 5.32
CA VAL A 170 -17.21 -10.78 5.21
C VAL A 170 -16.94 -10.20 3.83
N LEU A 171 -17.42 -10.85 2.76
CA LEU A 171 -17.30 -10.30 1.41
C LEU A 171 -18.06 -8.99 1.26
N THR A 172 -19.29 -8.91 1.75
CA THR A 172 -20.12 -7.71 1.59
C THR A 172 -19.47 -6.52 2.32
N VAL A 173 -19.04 -6.72 3.57
CA VAL A 173 -18.37 -5.66 4.34
C VAL A 173 -17.00 -5.34 3.74
N GLY A 174 -16.21 -6.36 3.36
CA GLY A 174 -14.89 -6.19 2.77
C GLY A 174 -14.93 -5.40 1.46
N LEU A 175 -15.87 -5.73 0.57
CA LEU A 175 -16.09 -4.99 -0.67
C LEU A 175 -16.49 -3.55 -0.42
N LEU A 176 -17.43 -3.31 0.51
CA LEU A 176 -17.83 -1.97 0.88
C LEU A 176 -16.63 -1.14 1.35
N VAL A 177 -15.77 -1.69 2.21
CA VAL A 177 -14.60 -0.98 2.74
C VAL A 177 -13.55 -0.73 1.66
N ILE A 178 -13.31 -1.69 0.76
CA ILE A 178 -12.41 -1.51 -0.40
C ILE A 178 -12.95 -0.38 -1.32
N CYS A 179 -14.26 -0.35 -1.56
CA CYS A 179 -14.90 0.73 -2.32
C CYS A 179 -14.80 2.08 -1.61
N LEU A 180 -14.98 2.13 -0.28
CA LEU A 180 -14.83 3.36 0.51
C LEU A 180 -13.38 3.87 0.48
N ASN A 181 -12.39 2.97 0.56
CA ASN A 181 -10.98 3.31 0.40
C ASN A 181 -10.72 3.99 -0.96
N TYR A 182 -11.18 3.36 -2.05
CA TYR A 182 -11.07 3.94 -3.39
C TYR A 182 -11.78 5.29 -3.49
N TRP A 183 -12.99 5.39 -2.94
CA TRP A 183 -13.78 6.62 -2.99
C TRP A 183 -13.11 7.77 -2.24
N ALA A 184 -12.44 7.49 -1.11
CA ALA A 184 -11.66 8.50 -0.37
C ALA A 184 -10.51 9.07 -1.21
N ASP A 185 -9.76 8.23 -1.90
CA ASP A 185 -8.67 8.67 -2.77
C ASP A 185 -9.20 9.40 -4.02
N GLN A 186 -10.25 8.88 -4.66
CA GLN A 186 -10.91 9.54 -5.79
C GLN A 186 -11.47 10.92 -5.41
N GLN A 187 -12.04 11.06 -4.22
CA GLN A 187 -12.54 12.35 -3.73
C GLN A 187 -11.41 13.39 -3.66
N LYS A 188 -10.22 13.00 -3.19
CA LYS A 188 -9.04 13.89 -3.16
C LYS A 188 -8.58 14.24 -4.57
N LEU A 189 -8.50 13.25 -5.47
CA LEU A 189 -8.08 13.46 -6.86
C LEU A 189 -9.04 14.40 -7.60
N HIS A 190 -10.35 14.14 -7.51
CA HIS A 190 -11.38 14.96 -8.13
C HIS A 190 -11.38 16.40 -7.58
N PHE A 191 -11.23 16.57 -6.26
CA PHE A 191 -11.08 17.89 -5.64
C PHE A 191 -9.88 18.66 -6.19
N ARG A 192 -8.74 17.98 -6.41
CA ARG A 192 -7.54 18.61 -6.98
C ARG A 192 -7.72 18.96 -8.46
N ALA A 193 -8.30 18.05 -9.24
CA ALA A 193 -8.54 18.24 -10.67
C ALA A 193 -9.49 19.42 -10.93
N THR A 194 -10.49 19.62 -10.07
CA THR A 194 -11.45 20.74 -10.16
C THR A 194 -10.98 22.03 -9.48
N ASN A 195 -9.74 22.07 -8.97
CA ASN A 195 -9.21 23.18 -8.19
C ASN A 195 -10.14 23.62 -7.03
N GLY A 196 -10.80 22.64 -6.41
CA GLY A 196 -11.76 22.82 -5.32
C GLY A 196 -13.17 23.23 -5.74
N LYS A 197 -13.47 23.36 -7.04
CA LYS A 197 -14.80 23.66 -7.56
C LYS A 197 -15.62 22.38 -7.78
N CYS A 198 -15.87 21.63 -6.71
CA CYS A 198 -16.66 20.41 -6.76
C CYS A 198 -17.67 20.33 -5.61
N VAL A 199 -18.63 19.43 -5.77
CA VAL A 199 -19.63 19.09 -4.76
C VAL A 199 -19.23 17.77 -4.11
N ILE A 200 -19.19 17.74 -2.79
CA ILE A 200 -18.87 16.56 -1.98
C ILE A 200 -20.07 16.30 -1.06
N TRP A 201 -20.67 15.11 -1.20
CA TRP A 201 -21.82 14.67 -0.40
C TRP A 201 -22.97 15.70 -0.41
N GLY A 202 -23.32 16.20 -1.60
CA GLY A 202 -24.42 17.14 -1.82
C GLY A 202 -24.14 18.58 -1.40
N LYS A 203 -22.94 18.91 -0.91
CA LYS A 203 -22.55 20.29 -0.52
C LYS A 203 -21.27 20.74 -1.24
N PRO A 204 -21.08 22.05 -1.48
CA PRO A 204 -19.82 22.57 -2.02
C PRO A 204 -18.63 22.16 -1.15
N ALA A 205 -17.52 21.77 -1.77
CA ALA A 205 -16.32 21.35 -1.06
C ALA A 205 -15.79 22.48 -0.17
N LYS A 206 -15.47 22.15 1.09
CA LYS A 206 -14.79 23.08 2.01
C LYS A 206 -13.29 22.93 1.84
N LEU A 207 -12.59 24.06 1.80
CA LEU A 207 -11.15 24.06 1.57
C LEU A 207 -10.43 25.20 2.28
N ILE A 208 -9.13 25.01 2.48
CA ILE A 208 -8.18 26.03 2.90
C ILE A 208 -7.23 26.31 1.72
N ARG A 209 -7.07 27.58 1.33
CA ARG A 209 -6.07 27.98 0.34
C ARG A 209 -4.76 28.26 1.07
N ALA A 210 -3.77 27.42 0.84
CA ALA A 210 -2.46 27.52 1.47
C ALA A 210 -1.44 28.09 0.47
N GLU A 211 -0.60 28.99 0.94
CA GLU A 211 0.59 29.46 0.23
C GLU A 211 1.84 28.90 0.90
N TYR A 212 2.82 28.47 0.11
CA TYR A 212 4.09 27.96 0.61
C TYR A 212 5.23 28.31 -0.33
N ILE A 213 6.46 28.24 0.17
CA ILE A 213 7.69 28.38 -0.62
C ILE A 213 8.21 26.97 -0.90
N ASP A 214 8.45 26.64 -2.16
CA ASP A 214 9.04 25.35 -2.52
C ASP A 214 10.56 25.31 -2.27
N ASP A 215 11.16 24.14 -2.44
CA ASP A 215 12.59 23.92 -2.22
C ASP A 215 13.50 24.79 -3.13
N PHE A 216 12.92 25.43 -4.16
CA PHE A 216 13.61 26.34 -5.09
C PHE A 216 13.33 27.82 -4.78
N GLY A 217 12.72 28.13 -3.64
CA GLY A 217 12.41 29.50 -3.24
C GLY A 217 11.20 30.11 -3.96
N LYS A 218 10.44 29.34 -4.74
CA LYS A 218 9.28 29.85 -5.49
C LYS A 218 8.00 29.77 -4.65
N ARG A 219 7.24 30.87 -4.62
CA ARG A 219 5.91 30.90 -4.01
C ARG A 219 4.95 30.04 -4.83
N LYS A 220 4.31 29.08 -4.18
CA LYS A 220 3.29 28.19 -4.74
C LYS A 220 2.01 28.24 -3.91
N ARG A 221 0.89 28.02 -4.59
CA ARG A 221 -0.44 27.92 -3.99
C ARG A 221 -0.90 26.47 -4.03
N SER A 222 -1.53 26.03 -2.94
CA SER A 222 -2.17 24.72 -2.83
C SER A 222 -3.52 24.86 -2.15
N ILE A 223 -4.36 23.84 -2.29
CA ILE A 223 -5.67 23.75 -1.66
C ILE A 223 -5.69 22.57 -0.69
N LEU A 224 -6.26 22.70 0.50
CA LEU A 224 -6.39 21.61 1.46
C LEU A 224 -7.88 21.30 1.64
N LEU A 225 -8.28 20.04 1.48
CA LEU A 225 -9.69 19.62 1.51
C LEU A 225 -10.14 19.33 2.94
N THR A 226 -11.13 20.07 3.45
CA THR A 226 -11.66 19.95 4.83
C THR A 226 -13.11 19.43 4.88
N SER A 227 -13.57 18.75 3.83
CA SER A 227 -14.90 18.13 3.74
C SER A 227 -14.84 16.72 3.19
N GLY A 228 -15.92 15.95 3.34
CA GLY A 228 -15.95 14.54 2.94
C GLY A 228 -15.13 13.68 3.90
N PHE A 229 -14.50 12.61 3.39
CA PHE A 229 -13.64 11.74 4.18
C PHE A 229 -12.48 12.51 4.83
N TRP A 230 -11.88 13.43 4.07
CA TRP A 230 -10.78 14.30 4.49
C TRP A 230 -11.20 15.42 5.45
N GLY A 231 -12.51 15.58 5.68
CA GLY A 231 -13.05 16.44 6.74
C GLY A 231 -13.32 15.70 8.05
N ILE A 232 -13.40 14.36 8.02
CA ILE A 232 -13.60 13.53 9.22
C ILE A 232 -12.25 13.23 9.87
N THR A 233 -11.30 12.71 9.09
CA THR A 233 -9.91 12.48 9.55
C THR A 233 -8.92 12.86 8.46
N ARG A 234 -7.68 13.15 8.86
CA ARG A 234 -6.60 13.54 7.93
C ARG A 234 -6.19 12.39 6.99
N HIS A 235 -6.38 11.14 7.43
CA HIS A 235 -6.01 9.92 6.71
C HIS A 235 -7.10 8.84 6.80
N MET A 236 -8.33 9.17 6.40
CA MET A 236 -9.44 8.20 6.40
C MET A 236 -9.16 6.99 5.50
N ASN A 237 -8.45 7.20 4.39
CA ASN A 237 -8.02 6.11 3.52
C ASN A 237 -7.17 5.06 4.25
N TYR A 238 -6.33 5.46 5.21
CA TYR A 238 -5.54 4.51 6.02
C TYR A 238 -6.43 3.67 6.93
N THR A 239 -7.51 4.23 7.47
CA THR A 239 -8.47 3.47 8.28
C THR A 239 -9.19 2.41 7.44
N PHE A 240 -9.62 2.77 6.22
CA PHE A 240 -10.21 1.79 5.31
C PHE A 240 -9.19 0.75 4.81
N GLU A 241 -7.92 1.12 4.69
CA GLU A 241 -6.84 0.19 4.36
C GLU A 241 -6.64 -0.87 5.45
N LEU A 242 -6.58 -0.45 6.71
CA LEU A 242 -6.49 -1.35 7.86
C LEU A 242 -7.73 -2.22 8.01
N LEU A 243 -8.92 -1.65 7.80
CA LEU A 243 -10.17 -2.41 7.89
C LEU A 243 -10.32 -3.42 6.75
N SER A 244 -9.92 -3.08 5.53
CA SER A 244 -9.86 -4.03 4.40
C SER A 244 -8.92 -5.18 4.73
N THR A 245 -7.76 -4.85 5.29
CA THR A 245 -6.76 -5.83 5.71
C THR A 245 -7.28 -6.76 6.79
N PHE A 246 -7.91 -6.19 7.82
CA PHE A 246 -8.54 -6.96 8.88
C PHE A 246 -9.60 -7.92 8.33
N LEU A 247 -10.44 -7.47 7.40
CA LEU A 247 -11.54 -8.28 6.86
C LEU A 247 -11.06 -9.47 6.03
N TRP A 248 -9.91 -9.38 5.34
CA TRP A 248 -9.34 -10.57 4.69
C TRP A 248 -8.53 -11.46 5.65
N CYS A 249 -8.12 -10.95 6.82
CA CYS A 249 -7.49 -11.76 7.88
C CYS A 249 -8.53 -12.49 8.75
N LEU A 250 -9.69 -11.88 8.95
CA LEU A 250 -10.78 -12.36 9.80
C LEU A 250 -11.23 -13.81 9.54
N PRO A 251 -11.24 -14.34 8.29
CA PRO A 251 -11.59 -15.74 8.05
C PRO A 251 -10.68 -16.76 8.75
N ALA A 252 -9.48 -16.36 9.18
CA ALA A 252 -8.59 -17.20 9.97
C ALA A 252 -8.96 -17.29 11.47
N LEU A 253 -9.98 -16.56 11.90
CA LEU A 253 -10.51 -16.57 13.27
C LEU A 253 -9.44 -16.25 14.32
N TYR A 254 -9.32 -17.03 15.39
CA TYR A 254 -8.54 -16.67 16.58
C TYR A 254 -7.52 -17.72 17.01
N ALA A 255 -7.33 -18.79 16.22
CA ALA A 255 -6.43 -19.89 16.58
C ALA A 255 -4.95 -19.49 16.61
N SER A 256 -4.55 -18.47 15.84
CA SER A 256 -3.16 -18.02 15.75
C SER A 256 -3.07 -16.53 15.43
N PRO A 257 -2.03 -15.83 15.92
CA PRO A 257 -1.76 -14.45 15.50
C PRO A 257 -1.12 -14.35 14.11
N VAL A 258 -0.60 -15.45 13.56
CA VAL A 258 0.14 -15.46 12.27
C VAL A 258 -0.63 -14.81 11.11
N PRO A 259 -1.93 -15.10 10.90
CA PRO A 259 -2.73 -14.48 9.84
C PRO A 259 -2.84 -12.96 9.95
N TYR A 260 -2.64 -12.41 11.15
CA TYR A 260 -2.78 -10.99 11.47
C TYR A 260 -1.44 -10.25 11.50
N LEU A 261 -0.30 -10.93 11.29
CA LEU A 261 1.02 -10.29 11.30
C LEU A 261 1.13 -9.18 10.25
N TYR A 262 0.55 -9.38 9.06
CA TYR A 262 0.49 -8.33 8.05
C TYR A 262 -0.32 -7.12 8.50
N LEU A 263 -1.48 -7.33 9.16
CA LEU A 263 -2.29 -6.25 9.73
C LEU A 263 -1.51 -5.46 10.79
N ILE A 264 -0.80 -6.15 11.68
CA ILE A 264 0.02 -5.53 12.73
C ILE A 264 1.13 -4.68 12.09
N PHE A 265 1.87 -5.26 11.16
CA PHE A 265 2.90 -4.56 10.40
C PHE A 265 2.34 -3.31 9.70
N LEU A 266 1.22 -3.45 8.98
CA LEU A 266 0.60 -2.37 8.24
C LEU A 266 0.11 -1.25 9.17
N THR A 267 -0.39 -1.60 10.35
CA THR A 267 -0.79 -0.62 11.37
C THR A 267 0.39 0.24 11.80
N VAL A 268 1.52 -0.39 12.15
CA VAL A 268 2.75 0.34 12.52
C VAL A 268 3.23 1.20 11.36
N LEU A 269 3.24 0.66 10.14
CA LEU A 269 3.66 1.37 8.94
C LEU A 269 2.80 2.62 8.69
N LEU A 270 1.48 2.50 8.75
CA LEU A 270 0.56 3.61 8.46
C LEU A 270 0.57 4.67 9.56
N ILE A 271 0.73 4.29 10.83
CA ILE A 271 0.93 5.25 11.93
C ILE A 271 2.22 6.04 11.68
N HIS A 272 3.34 5.36 11.46
CA HIS A 272 4.61 6.03 11.18
C HIS A 272 4.53 6.94 9.93
N ARG A 273 3.87 6.46 8.87
CA ARG A 273 3.65 7.22 7.63
C ARG A 273 2.81 8.47 7.88
N SER A 274 1.75 8.37 8.67
CA SER A 274 0.87 9.50 8.99
C SER A 274 1.60 10.59 9.79
N VAL A 275 2.47 10.20 10.74
CA VAL A 275 3.29 11.16 11.50
C VAL A 275 4.29 11.86 10.59
N ARG A 276 4.95 11.11 9.69
CA ARG A 276 5.89 11.69 8.72
C ARG A 276 5.19 12.66 7.76
N ASP A 277 3.99 12.33 7.29
CA ASP A 277 3.21 13.21 6.43
C ASP A 277 2.74 14.47 7.19
N ASP A 278 2.30 14.34 8.46
CA ASP A 278 1.93 15.50 9.29
C ASP A 278 3.12 16.46 9.48
N ASN A 279 4.30 15.94 9.81
CA ASN A 279 5.53 16.73 9.95
C ASN A 279 5.90 17.44 8.63
N LYS A 280 5.82 16.73 7.50
CA LYS A 280 6.07 17.30 6.18
C LYS A 280 5.07 18.40 5.84
N CYS A 281 3.78 18.18 6.10
CA CYS A 281 2.74 19.17 5.86
C CYS A 281 2.84 20.37 6.80
N ALA A 282 3.26 20.18 8.05
CA ALA A 282 3.51 21.26 8.99
C ALA A 282 4.67 22.16 8.53
N LEU A 283 5.79 21.57 8.11
CA LEU A 283 6.93 22.32 7.56
C LEU A 283 6.55 23.05 6.26
N LYS A 284 5.78 22.40 5.40
CA LYS A 284 5.40 22.95 4.10
C LYS A 284 4.35 24.06 4.19
N TYR A 285 3.27 23.84 4.94
CA TYR A 285 2.10 24.72 4.94
C TYR A 285 2.00 25.62 6.18
N GLY A 286 2.83 25.40 7.20
CA GLY A 286 2.93 26.24 8.40
C GLY A 286 1.56 26.51 9.04
N GLN A 287 1.20 27.79 9.14
CA GLN A 287 -0.07 28.23 9.72
C GLN A 287 -1.30 27.61 9.06
N TYR A 288 -1.28 27.35 7.75
CA TYR A 288 -2.41 26.74 7.04
C TYR A 288 -2.60 25.28 7.45
N TRP A 289 -1.52 24.58 7.81
CA TRP A 289 -1.63 23.24 8.38
C TRP A 289 -2.23 23.26 9.77
N GLN A 290 -1.88 24.24 10.60
CA GLN A 290 -2.48 24.39 11.92
C GLN A 290 -3.98 24.68 11.84
N GLN A 291 -4.40 25.55 10.90
CA GLN A 291 -5.82 25.76 10.59
C GLN A 291 -6.50 24.46 10.12
N TYR A 292 -5.82 23.68 9.28
CA TYR A 292 -6.32 22.38 8.83
C TYR A 292 -6.53 21.41 9.99
N LYS A 293 -5.55 21.28 10.90
CA LYS A 293 -5.64 20.42 12.09
C LYS A 293 -6.72 20.88 13.07
N HIS A 294 -7.01 22.18 13.14
CA HIS A 294 -8.10 22.68 13.97
C HIS A 294 -9.47 22.26 13.42
N GLN A 295 -9.65 22.25 12.09
CA GLN A 295 -10.88 21.76 11.44
C GLN A 295 -10.98 20.23 11.45
N VAL A 296 -9.86 19.54 11.20
CA VAL A 296 -9.77 18.08 11.08
C VAL A 296 -8.84 17.55 12.17
N LYS A 297 -9.42 17.36 13.36
CA LYS A 297 -8.67 17.07 14.59
C LYS A 297 -8.00 15.69 14.58
N TYR A 298 -8.72 14.68 14.11
CA TYR A 298 -8.29 13.29 14.12
C TYR A 298 -7.40 12.95 12.92
N GLN A 299 -6.35 12.18 13.18
CA GLN A 299 -5.35 11.79 12.20
C GLN A 299 -5.82 10.63 11.34
N MET A 300 -6.25 9.52 11.94
CA MET A 300 -6.63 8.30 11.24
C MET A 300 -8.01 7.81 11.66
N ILE A 301 -8.22 7.57 12.96
CA ILE A 301 -9.43 6.96 13.52
C ILE A 301 -10.33 8.07 14.08
N PRO A 302 -11.55 8.25 13.55
CA PRO A 302 -12.47 9.26 14.04
C PRO A 302 -12.71 9.11 15.54
N TYR A 303 -12.63 10.21 16.28
CA TYR A 303 -12.89 10.24 17.74
C TYR A 303 -11.90 9.46 18.62
N VAL A 304 -10.79 8.95 18.07
CA VAL A 304 -9.78 8.20 18.82
C VAL A 304 -8.38 8.76 18.59
N TYR A 305 -7.91 8.79 17.34
CA TYR A 305 -6.54 9.14 16.96
C TYR A 305 -6.53 9.91 15.65
#